data_AF-G1T847-F1
#
_entry.id   AF-G1T847-F1
#
_cell.length_a   1.000
_cell.length_b   1.000
_cell.length_c   1.000
_cell.angle_alpha   90.00
_cell.angle_beta   90.00
_cell.angle_gamma   90.00
#
_symmetry.space_group_name_H-M   'P 1'
#
loop_
_entity.id
_entity.type
_entity.pdbx_description
1 polymer ?
#
loop_
_entity_poly.entity_id
_entity_poly.type
_entity_poly.pdbx_seq_one_letter_code
_entity_poly.pdbx_strand_id
1 'polypeptide(L)'
;MPAHLLQEVSGSYTPTTTVTTPHSRLLQSGEGKLEKMPLPAEEDIRPEMKDDIYDPSYQDEEGPRPKLEFVWRNIILMALLHVGALYGITLVPTCKFRTWLWGIFYYFVSALGITAGAHRLWSHRSYKARLPLRFFLIIANTMAFQNDVFEWARDHRAHHKFSETNADPHNSRRGFFFSHVGWLLVRKHPAVKQKGALLDLSDLKAEKLVMFQRRYYKPAVLLMCFILPTLVPWYFWGETFQHSLYVATFLRYAVVLNATWLVNSAAHMYGYRPYDKNINSRENVLVSLGAVGEGFHNYHHSFPYDYSASEYRWHINFTTFFIDCMAVLGLAYDRKKISKAAILARIKRTGDGSYKSG
;
A
#
# COMPACT_ATOMS: atom_id res chain seq x y z
N MET A 1 -47.70 -21.56 -32.62
CA MET A 1 -47.68 -21.12 -34.03
C MET A 1 -48.43 -19.80 -34.13
N PRO A 2 -47.97 -18.82 -34.93
CA PRO A 2 -46.59 -18.59 -35.41
C PRO A 2 -46.15 -17.13 -35.10
N ALA A 3 -44.85 -16.89 -34.81
CA ALA A 3 -43.83 -16.37 -35.74
C ALA A 3 -43.94 -14.84 -35.98
N HIS A 4 -42.92 -14.00 -36.12
CA HIS A 4 -41.45 -14.02 -36.05
C HIS A 4 -41.02 -12.60 -36.53
N LEU A 5 -39.70 -12.30 -36.51
CA LEU A 5 -38.97 -11.15 -37.12
C LEU A 5 -38.77 -9.97 -36.15
N LEU A 6 -37.63 -9.83 -35.44
CA LEU A 6 -36.22 -9.74 -35.86
C LEU A 6 -35.98 -8.74 -37.01
N GLN A 7 -35.48 -7.56 -36.65
CA GLN A 7 -34.57 -6.73 -37.47
C GLN A 7 -33.82 -5.79 -36.52
N GLU A 8 -32.64 -6.21 -36.06
CA GLU A 8 -31.31 -5.83 -36.57
C GLU A 8 -30.81 -4.45 -36.12
N VAL A 9 -29.76 -4.54 -35.32
CA VAL A 9 -28.88 -3.47 -34.87
C VAL A 9 -27.91 -3.14 -36.01
N SER A 10 -27.86 -1.87 -36.44
CA SER A 10 -26.71 -1.35 -37.18
C SER A 10 -26.44 0.11 -36.79
N GLY A 11 -25.94 0.32 -35.57
CA GLY A 11 -25.30 1.58 -35.19
C GLY A 11 -23.83 1.53 -35.60
N SER A 12 -23.51 2.00 -36.81
CA SER A 12 -22.14 2.16 -37.28
C SER A 12 -21.42 3.26 -36.50
N TYR A 13 -20.69 2.89 -35.45
CA TYR A 13 -19.67 3.75 -34.85
C TYR A 13 -18.39 3.63 -35.69
N THR A 14 -18.10 4.64 -36.49
CA THR A 14 -16.81 4.88 -37.13
C THR A 14 -15.82 5.46 -36.11
N PRO A 15 -14.70 4.79 -35.79
CA PRO A 15 -13.50 5.46 -35.31
C PRO A 15 -12.65 5.82 -36.52
N THR A 16 -12.47 7.12 -36.76
CA THR A 16 -11.52 7.63 -37.75
C THR A 16 -10.10 7.28 -37.30
N THR A 17 -9.63 6.10 -37.71
CA THR A 17 -8.23 5.68 -37.57
C THR A 17 -7.58 5.90 -38.92
N THR A 18 -6.82 6.98 -39.07
CA THR A 18 -6.00 7.22 -40.25
C THR A 18 -4.82 6.25 -40.21
N VAL A 19 -4.97 5.09 -40.84
CA VAL A 19 -3.88 4.14 -41.10
C VAL A 19 -3.32 4.47 -42.48
N THR A 20 -2.19 5.18 -42.53
CA THR A 20 -1.36 5.24 -43.73
C THR A 20 -0.60 3.93 -43.87
N THR A 21 -0.92 3.17 -44.93
CA THR A 21 -0.19 2.00 -45.40
C THR A 21 1.21 2.40 -45.91
N PRO A 22 2.29 1.67 -45.57
CA PRO A 22 3.57 1.87 -46.23
C PRO A 22 3.63 1.04 -47.51
N HIS A 23 3.93 1.70 -48.63
CA HIS A 23 4.32 1.04 -49.86
C HIS A 23 5.61 0.25 -49.67
N SER A 24 5.59 -1.02 -50.05
CA SER A 24 6.75 -1.89 -50.18
C SER A 24 7.67 -1.43 -51.32
N ARG A 25 8.94 -1.19 -51.02
CA ARG A 25 10.04 -1.38 -51.98
C ARG A 25 11.18 -2.15 -51.31
N LEU A 26 11.43 -3.33 -51.85
CA LEU A 26 12.65 -4.10 -51.70
C LEU A 26 13.84 -3.27 -52.21
N LEU A 27 14.80 -3.00 -51.34
CA LEU A 27 16.21 -2.83 -51.71
C LEU A 27 17.05 -3.55 -50.67
N GLN A 28 17.66 -4.66 -51.10
CA GLN A 28 18.77 -5.30 -50.41
C GLN A 28 20.01 -4.42 -50.54
N SER A 29 20.63 -4.05 -49.42
CA SER A 29 22.08 -3.92 -49.34
C SER A 29 22.54 -3.82 -47.88
N GLY A 30 23.39 -4.77 -47.47
CA GLY A 30 24.64 -4.52 -46.75
C GLY A 30 24.62 -3.83 -45.38
N GLU A 31 25.19 -4.54 -44.41
CA GLU A 31 25.75 -4.05 -43.14
C GLU A 31 24.78 -3.76 -42.00
N GLY A 32 24.72 -4.72 -41.07
CA GLY A 32 24.04 -4.59 -39.80
C GLY A 32 24.65 -3.51 -38.92
N LYS A 33 23.88 -2.47 -38.66
CA LYS A 33 23.87 -1.76 -37.38
C LYS A 33 22.50 -1.98 -36.77
N LEU A 34 22.46 -2.72 -35.67
CA LEU A 34 21.30 -2.72 -34.78
C LEU A 34 21.15 -1.27 -34.26
N GLU A 35 20.30 -0.48 -34.90
CA GLU A 35 19.82 0.77 -34.32
C GLU A 35 19.19 0.40 -32.96
N LYS A 36 19.80 0.88 -31.88
CA LYS A 36 19.16 0.88 -30.58
C LYS A 36 17.93 1.77 -30.72
N MET A 37 16.75 1.15 -30.91
CA MET A 37 15.48 1.85 -30.68
C MET A 37 15.61 2.57 -29.34
N PRO A 38 15.36 3.90 -29.28
CA PRO A 38 15.31 4.61 -28.02
C PRO A 38 14.38 3.84 -27.09
N LEU A 39 14.86 3.51 -25.89
CA LEU A 39 13.95 3.03 -24.85
C LEU A 39 12.86 4.10 -24.71
N PRO A 40 11.57 3.73 -24.71
CA PRO A 40 10.50 4.71 -24.50
C PRO A 40 10.85 5.51 -23.25
N ALA A 41 10.88 6.84 -23.37
CA ALA A 41 10.94 7.69 -22.19
C ALA A 41 9.84 7.24 -21.24
N GLU A 42 10.17 6.99 -19.97
CA GLU A 42 9.16 6.63 -18.96
C GLU A 42 8.11 7.74 -18.95
N GLU A 43 6.91 7.42 -19.41
CA GLU A 43 5.80 8.36 -19.48
C GLU A 43 5.42 8.78 -18.05
N ASP A 44 5.46 10.08 -17.77
CA ASP A 44 5.06 10.62 -16.46
C ASP A 44 3.52 10.59 -16.38
N ILE A 45 2.99 9.43 -15.96
CA ILE A 45 1.54 9.22 -15.84
C ILE A 45 0.93 9.84 -14.57
N ARG A 46 1.74 10.41 -13.68
CA ARG A 46 1.29 11.05 -12.42
C ARG A 46 2.10 12.33 -12.13
N PRO A 47 2.02 13.37 -12.98
CA PRO A 47 2.79 14.60 -12.79
C PRO A 47 2.37 15.39 -11.55
N GLU A 48 1.17 15.17 -10.99
CA GLU A 48 0.60 15.91 -9.87
C GLU A 48 1.25 15.64 -8.50
N MET A 49 2.10 14.61 -8.38
CA MET A 49 2.73 14.22 -7.11
C MET A 49 4.06 13.52 -7.38
N LYS A 50 5.14 14.01 -6.75
CA LYS A 50 6.51 13.49 -6.95
C LYS A 50 7.30 13.24 -5.66
N ASP A 51 6.72 13.52 -4.49
CA ASP A 51 7.41 13.41 -3.20
C ASP A 51 7.58 11.97 -2.65
N ASP A 52 7.18 10.98 -3.44
CA ASP A 52 7.38 9.54 -3.24
C ASP A 52 8.26 8.93 -4.35
N ILE A 53 8.88 9.75 -5.21
CA ILE A 53 9.88 9.27 -6.16
C ILE A 53 11.21 9.12 -5.42
N TYR A 54 11.83 7.95 -5.55
CA TYR A 54 13.13 7.65 -4.95
C TYR A 54 14.20 8.65 -5.41
N ASP A 55 14.94 9.23 -4.46
CA ASP A 55 16.03 10.16 -4.71
C ASP A 55 17.39 9.45 -4.47
N PRO A 56 18.03 8.91 -5.51
CA PRO A 56 19.32 8.23 -5.37
C PRO A 56 20.49 9.18 -5.04
N SER A 57 20.28 10.51 -5.13
CA SER A 57 21.33 11.49 -4.84
C SER A 57 21.52 11.70 -3.33
N TYR A 58 20.52 11.37 -2.51
CA TYR A 58 20.64 11.45 -1.07
C TYR A 58 21.23 10.16 -0.48
N GLN A 59 22.27 10.32 0.31
CA GLN A 59 22.90 9.25 1.07
C GLN A 59 23.17 9.72 2.50
N ASP A 60 23.31 8.76 3.42
CA ASP A 60 23.72 9.07 4.79
C ASP A 60 25.12 9.67 4.81
N GLU A 61 25.30 10.76 5.55
CA GLU A 61 26.64 11.30 5.82
C GLU A 61 27.50 10.26 6.55
N GLU A 62 28.80 10.23 6.23
CA GLU A 62 29.76 9.40 6.93
C GLU A 62 29.91 9.88 8.38
N GLY A 63 29.70 8.97 9.34
CA GLY A 63 29.85 9.29 10.74
C GLY A 63 29.19 8.27 11.68
N PRO A 64 29.50 8.34 12.98
CA PRO A 64 28.88 7.48 13.97
C PRO A 64 27.38 7.82 14.08
N ARG A 65 26.54 6.79 13.96
CA ARG A 65 25.09 6.97 14.16
C ARG A 65 24.82 7.33 15.62
N PRO A 66 23.90 8.27 15.90
CA PRO A 66 23.52 8.58 17.27
C PRO A 66 22.88 7.34 17.93
N LYS A 67 23.08 7.21 19.25
CA LYS A 67 22.45 6.15 20.05
C LYS A 67 20.93 6.27 19.97
N LEU A 68 20.25 5.12 20.05
CA LEU A 68 18.79 5.09 20.07
C LEU A 68 18.26 5.61 21.41
N GLU A 69 17.32 6.54 21.36
CA GLU A 69 16.60 7.02 22.54
C GLU A 69 15.27 6.29 22.66
N PHE A 70 15.11 5.52 23.74
CA PHE A 70 13.92 4.69 23.95
C PHE A 70 12.70 5.51 24.41
N VAL A 71 11.53 5.13 23.90
CA VAL A 71 10.23 5.70 24.29
C VAL A 71 9.49 4.66 25.12
N TRP A 72 9.78 4.62 26.42
CA TRP A 72 9.28 3.58 27.34
C TRP A 72 7.76 3.41 27.35
N ARG A 73 7.00 4.49 27.20
CA ARG A 73 5.55 4.42 27.04
C ARG A 73 5.14 3.51 25.89
N ASN A 74 5.79 3.67 24.73
CA ASN A 74 5.48 2.89 23.53
C ASN A 74 5.89 1.43 23.73
N ILE A 75 7.05 1.19 24.33
CA ILE A 75 7.55 -0.15 24.66
C ILE A 75 6.53 -0.91 25.53
N ILE A 76 6.09 -0.29 26.63
CA ILE A 76 5.15 -0.91 27.58
C ILE A 76 3.80 -1.18 26.90
N LEU A 77 3.23 -0.19 26.20
CA LEU A 77 1.94 -0.37 25.52
C LEU A 77 2.01 -1.43 24.41
N MET A 78 3.12 -1.51 23.68
CA MET A 78 3.32 -2.51 22.64
C MET A 78 3.44 -3.92 23.24
N ALA A 79 4.18 -4.06 24.35
CA ALA A 79 4.29 -5.31 25.07
C ALA A 79 2.93 -5.78 25.61
N LEU A 80 2.17 -4.90 26.28
CA LEU A 80 0.85 -5.21 26.80
C LEU A 80 -0.14 -5.63 25.71
N LEU A 81 -0.14 -4.94 24.56
CA LEU A 81 -0.96 -5.31 23.41
C LEU A 81 -0.66 -6.74 22.96
N HIS A 82 0.62 -7.08 22.79
CA HIS A 82 1.02 -8.40 22.28
C HIS A 82 0.81 -9.51 23.32
N VAL A 83 1.00 -9.24 24.61
CA VAL A 83 0.62 -10.17 25.69
C VAL A 83 -0.90 -10.43 25.67
N GLY A 84 -1.71 -9.37 25.52
CA GLY A 84 -3.15 -9.50 25.35
C GLY A 84 -3.54 -10.29 24.11
N ALA A 85 -2.87 -10.05 22.98
CA ALA A 85 -3.09 -10.80 21.75
C ALA A 85 -2.74 -12.29 21.90
N LEU A 86 -1.60 -12.62 22.53
CA LEU A 86 -1.22 -14.01 22.82
C LEU A 86 -2.24 -14.71 23.71
N TYR A 87 -2.79 -14.00 24.70
CA TYR A 87 -3.90 -14.52 25.49
C TYR A 87 -5.17 -14.68 24.63
N GLY A 88 -5.46 -13.74 23.73
CA GLY A 88 -6.54 -13.87 22.76
C GLY A 88 -6.44 -15.14 21.91
N ILE A 89 -5.25 -15.57 21.50
CA ILE A 89 -5.05 -16.81 20.74
C ILE A 89 -5.60 -18.03 21.49
N THR A 90 -5.39 -18.11 22.82
CA THR A 90 -5.88 -19.25 23.61
C THR A 90 -7.41 -19.25 23.76
N LEU A 91 -8.06 -18.11 23.55
CA LEU A 91 -9.52 -17.94 23.59
C LEU A 91 -10.21 -18.14 22.22
N VAL A 92 -9.45 -18.19 21.11
CA VAL A 92 -10.03 -18.36 19.77
C VAL A 92 -10.90 -19.62 19.67
N PRO A 93 -10.48 -20.81 20.15
CA PRO A 93 -11.28 -22.04 20.01
C PRO A 93 -12.62 -22.01 20.74
N THR A 94 -12.77 -21.17 21.75
CA THR A 94 -13.98 -21.04 22.58
C THR A 94 -14.86 -19.85 22.20
N CYS A 95 -14.47 -19.05 21.22
CA CYS A 95 -15.29 -17.97 20.69
C CYS A 95 -16.53 -18.50 19.96
N LYS A 96 -17.59 -17.70 19.98
CA LYS A 96 -18.72 -17.91 19.07
C LYS A 96 -18.27 -17.69 17.62
N PHE A 97 -18.82 -18.46 16.70
CA PHE A 97 -18.53 -18.34 15.26
C PHE A 97 -18.73 -16.91 14.71
N ARG A 98 -19.74 -16.17 15.20
CA ARG A 98 -19.98 -14.76 14.81
C ARG A 98 -18.82 -13.84 15.21
N THR A 99 -18.12 -14.13 16.31
CA THR A 99 -16.94 -13.37 16.75
C THR A 99 -15.76 -13.59 15.81
N TRP A 100 -15.60 -14.79 15.25
CA TRP A 100 -14.59 -15.05 14.21
C TRP A 100 -14.88 -14.25 12.94
N LEU A 101 -16.12 -14.32 12.44
CA LEU A 101 -16.54 -13.55 11.26
C LEU A 101 -16.36 -12.05 11.47
N TRP A 102 -16.71 -11.55 12.67
CA TRP A 102 -16.52 -10.16 13.04
C TRP A 102 -15.04 -9.76 13.04
N GLY A 103 -14.17 -10.56 13.65
CA GLY A 103 -12.72 -10.32 13.65
C GLY A 103 -12.13 -10.27 12.23
N ILE A 104 -12.52 -11.21 11.37
CA ILE A 104 -12.10 -11.27 9.96
C ILE A 104 -12.61 -10.04 9.18
N PHE A 105 -13.89 -9.70 9.34
CA PHE A 105 -14.47 -8.51 8.72
C PHE A 105 -13.72 -7.24 9.14
N TYR A 106 -13.51 -7.06 10.44
CA TYR A 106 -12.81 -5.89 10.98
C TYR A 106 -11.35 -5.83 10.51
N TYR A 107 -10.69 -6.98 10.39
CA TYR A 107 -9.35 -7.10 9.79
C TYR A 107 -9.33 -6.54 8.36
N PHE A 108 -10.20 -7.05 7.47
CA PHE A 108 -10.21 -6.64 6.07
C PHE A 108 -10.59 -5.16 5.89
N VAL A 109 -11.56 -4.66 6.66
CA VAL A 109 -11.93 -3.24 6.61
C VAL A 109 -10.76 -2.37 7.09
N SER A 110 -10.13 -2.71 8.22
CA SER A 110 -8.93 -1.99 8.68
C SER A 110 -7.79 -2.03 7.65
N ALA A 111 -7.55 -3.19 7.04
CA ALA A 111 -6.53 -3.36 6.01
C ALA A 111 -6.81 -2.44 4.80
N LEU A 112 -8.04 -2.40 4.27
CA LEU A 112 -8.42 -1.48 3.18
C LEU A 112 -8.23 0.00 3.56
N GLY A 113 -8.45 0.36 4.82
CA GLY A 113 -8.18 1.71 5.33
C GLY A 113 -6.70 2.10 5.24
N ILE A 114 -5.79 1.15 5.38
CA ILE A 114 -4.36 1.34 5.16
C ILE A 114 -4.04 1.30 3.66
N THR A 115 -4.39 0.20 2.98
CA THR A 115 -3.90 -0.09 1.62
C THR A 115 -4.59 0.75 0.55
N ALA A 116 -5.93 0.69 0.46
CA ALA A 116 -6.69 1.50 -0.50
C ALA A 116 -6.74 2.98 -0.08
N GLY A 117 -6.72 3.26 1.22
CA GLY A 117 -6.73 4.61 1.81
C GLY A 117 -5.34 5.21 1.96
N ALA A 118 -4.76 5.11 3.16
CA ALA A 118 -3.54 5.82 3.56
C ALA A 118 -2.40 5.69 2.54
N HIS A 119 -2.23 4.49 1.99
CA HIS A 119 -1.16 4.15 1.06
C HIS A 119 -1.46 4.61 -0.36
N ARG A 120 -2.32 3.91 -1.09
CA ARG A 120 -2.49 4.14 -2.54
C ARG A 120 -3.20 5.46 -2.86
N LEU A 121 -4.21 5.86 -2.06
CA LEU A 121 -4.97 7.09 -2.29
C LEU A 121 -4.21 8.33 -1.81
N TRP A 122 -3.88 8.39 -0.51
CA TRP A 122 -3.40 9.63 0.10
C TRP A 122 -1.87 9.79 0.03
N SER A 123 -1.10 8.71 0.21
CA SER A 123 0.37 8.81 0.08
C SER A 123 0.79 8.95 -1.38
N HIS A 124 0.23 8.14 -2.27
CA HIS A 124 0.67 8.04 -3.67
C HIS A 124 -0.25 8.72 -4.69
N ARG A 125 -1.48 9.10 -4.37
CA ARG A 125 -2.41 9.68 -5.36
C ARG A 125 -2.51 8.87 -6.67
N SER A 126 -2.46 7.54 -6.56
CA SER A 126 -2.45 6.65 -7.72
C SER A 126 -3.85 6.45 -8.33
N TYR A 127 -4.89 6.91 -7.63
CA TYR A 127 -6.26 7.03 -8.11
C TYR A 127 -7.00 8.17 -7.42
N LYS A 128 -8.18 8.52 -7.94
CA LYS A 128 -9.10 9.50 -7.32
C LYS A 128 -10.34 8.81 -6.76
N ALA A 129 -10.78 9.26 -5.60
CA ALA A 129 -11.97 8.74 -4.91
C ALA A 129 -13.00 9.85 -4.67
N ARG A 130 -14.28 9.56 -4.90
CA ARG A 130 -15.40 10.44 -4.53
C ARG A 130 -15.61 10.42 -3.02
N LEU A 131 -16.35 11.41 -2.50
CA LEU A 131 -16.52 11.61 -1.06
C LEU A 131 -17.05 10.37 -0.31
N PRO A 132 -18.03 9.58 -0.81
CA PRO A 132 -18.50 8.40 -0.09
C PRO A 132 -17.39 7.37 0.17
N LEU A 133 -16.57 7.07 -0.84
CA LEU A 133 -15.44 6.16 -0.69
C LEU A 133 -14.37 6.73 0.24
N ARG A 134 -14.05 8.02 0.13
CA ARG A 134 -13.09 8.65 1.05
C ARG A 134 -13.57 8.63 2.50
N PHE A 135 -14.86 8.81 2.71
CA PHE A 135 -15.49 8.73 4.03
C PHE A 135 -15.43 7.30 4.60
N PHE A 136 -15.69 6.28 3.78
CA PHE A 136 -15.48 4.89 4.17
C PHE A 136 -14.01 4.63 4.54
N LEU A 137 -13.07 5.02 3.68
CA LEU A 137 -11.64 4.76 3.86
C LEU A 137 -11.05 5.48 5.09
N ILE A 138 -11.51 6.69 5.41
CA ILE A 138 -11.00 7.42 6.59
C ILE A 138 -11.48 6.77 7.91
N ILE A 139 -12.71 6.23 7.92
CA ILE A 139 -13.22 5.46 9.07
C ILE A 139 -12.46 4.15 9.19
N ALA A 140 -12.31 3.42 8.07
CA ALA A 140 -11.54 2.19 7.99
C ALA A 140 -10.09 2.36 8.46
N ASN A 141 -9.43 3.45 8.06
CA ASN A 141 -8.08 3.79 8.51
C ASN A 141 -8.04 4.04 10.03
N THR A 142 -9.05 4.73 10.57
CA THR A 142 -9.18 4.98 12.01
C THR A 142 -9.36 3.67 12.81
N MET A 143 -10.02 2.66 12.23
CA MET A 143 -10.11 1.31 12.84
C MET A 143 -8.76 0.59 12.92
N ALA A 144 -7.84 0.91 11.99
CA ALA A 144 -6.51 0.29 11.90
C ALA A 144 -5.47 0.89 12.85
N PHE A 145 -5.71 2.09 13.37
CA PHE A 145 -4.90 2.78 14.38
C PHE A 145 -3.37 2.84 14.10
N GLN A 146 -2.98 3.19 12.87
CA GLN A 146 -1.57 3.34 12.48
C GLN A 146 -1.13 4.81 12.36
N ASN A 147 -1.53 5.66 13.30
CA ASN A 147 -1.54 7.14 13.19
C ASN A 147 -2.53 7.68 12.14
N ASP A 148 -2.83 8.98 12.23
CA ASP A 148 -3.70 9.64 11.27
C ASP A 148 -3.08 9.68 9.86
N VAL A 149 -3.92 9.75 8.83
CA VAL A 149 -3.49 9.66 7.42
C VAL A 149 -2.41 10.67 7.07
N PHE A 150 -2.45 11.88 7.63
CA PHE A 150 -1.43 12.90 7.34
C PHE A 150 -0.05 12.49 7.88
N GLU A 151 0.02 11.98 9.11
CA GLU A 151 1.27 11.48 9.67
C GLU A 151 1.77 10.22 8.95
N TRP A 152 0.87 9.28 8.67
CA TRP A 152 1.19 8.05 7.93
C TRP A 152 1.77 8.39 6.55
N ALA A 153 1.10 9.26 5.79
CA ALA A 153 1.52 9.61 4.44
C ALA A 153 2.82 10.41 4.38
N ARG A 154 3.07 11.30 5.36
CA ARG A 154 4.37 11.99 5.47
C ARG A 154 5.51 10.99 5.66
N ASP A 155 5.34 10.08 6.62
CA ASP A 155 6.36 9.08 6.92
C ASP A 155 6.56 8.13 5.71
N HIS A 156 5.48 7.76 5.02
CA HIS A 156 5.54 6.90 3.83
C HIS A 156 6.19 7.57 2.62
N ARG A 157 5.90 8.85 2.35
CA ARG A 157 6.58 9.63 1.31
C ARG A 157 8.08 9.73 1.60
N ALA A 158 8.47 9.98 2.86
CA ALA A 158 9.88 9.98 3.28
C ALA A 158 10.54 8.61 3.09
N HIS A 159 9.83 7.53 3.42
CA HIS A 159 10.29 6.16 3.22
C HIS A 159 10.58 5.85 1.74
N HIS A 160 9.71 6.26 0.82
CA HIS A 160 9.96 6.09 -0.61
C HIS A 160 11.11 6.95 -1.12
N LYS A 161 11.11 8.25 -0.79
CA LYS A 161 12.08 9.21 -1.33
C LYS A 161 13.50 8.93 -0.85
N PHE A 162 13.64 8.53 0.41
CA PHE A 162 14.94 8.35 1.07
C PHE A 162 15.13 6.92 1.59
N SER A 163 14.57 5.94 0.90
CA SER A 163 14.61 4.53 1.30
C SER A 163 16.04 4.07 1.59
N GLU A 164 16.19 3.20 2.61
CA GLU A 164 17.49 2.67 3.04
C GLU A 164 18.49 3.71 3.59
N THR A 165 18.02 4.88 4.04
CA THR A 165 18.84 5.92 4.70
C THR A 165 18.34 6.22 6.12
N ASN A 166 19.04 7.06 6.87
CA ASN A 166 18.57 7.55 8.18
C ASN A 166 17.37 8.51 8.08
N ALA A 167 16.99 8.96 6.87
CA ALA A 167 15.77 9.72 6.64
C ALA A 167 14.55 8.82 6.39
N ASP A 168 14.74 7.51 6.18
CA ASP A 168 13.69 6.50 6.16
C ASP A 168 13.25 6.18 7.62
N PRO A 169 11.96 6.41 7.98
CA PRO A 169 11.45 6.15 9.32
C PRO A 169 11.66 4.70 9.80
N HIS A 170 11.62 3.72 8.90
CA HIS A 170 11.73 2.30 9.20
C HIS A 170 12.88 1.63 8.43
N ASN A 171 13.99 2.36 8.30
CA ASN A 171 15.21 1.95 7.61
C ASN A 171 15.58 0.47 7.82
N SER A 172 15.40 -0.31 6.75
CA SER A 172 15.66 -1.76 6.70
C SER A 172 17.13 -2.13 6.98
N ARG A 173 18.09 -1.22 6.74
CA ARG A 173 19.53 -1.42 7.04
C ARG A 173 19.84 -1.47 8.54
N ARG A 174 18.88 -1.15 9.40
CA ARG A 174 18.98 -1.32 10.87
C ARG A 174 18.50 -2.69 11.34
N GLY A 175 18.15 -3.58 10.41
CA GLY A 175 17.77 -4.96 10.69
C GLY A 175 16.27 -5.16 10.84
N PHE A 176 15.87 -6.44 10.89
CA PHE A 176 14.46 -6.85 10.85
C PHE A 176 13.67 -6.25 12.01
N PHE A 177 14.19 -6.34 13.24
CA PHE A 177 13.47 -5.85 14.41
C PHE A 177 13.20 -4.35 14.33
N PHE A 178 14.18 -3.54 13.89
CA PHE A 178 14.02 -2.10 13.78
C PHE A 178 12.95 -1.74 12.75
N SER A 179 13.02 -2.30 11.54
CA SER A 179 12.07 -2.05 10.45
C SER A 179 10.66 -2.60 10.73
N HIS A 180 10.55 -3.68 11.50
CA HIS A 180 9.27 -4.27 11.88
C HIS A 180 8.56 -3.45 12.95
N VAL A 181 9.16 -3.27 14.12
CA VAL A 181 8.49 -2.60 15.26
C VAL A 181 9.41 -1.66 16.03
N GLY A 182 10.73 -1.87 16.02
CA GLY A 182 11.69 -1.12 16.84
C GLY A 182 11.68 0.38 16.56
N TRP A 183 11.41 0.80 15.33
CA TRP A 183 11.30 2.22 14.97
C TRP A 183 10.15 2.95 15.69
N LEU A 184 9.09 2.24 16.08
CA LEU A 184 7.98 2.77 16.88
C LEU A 184 8.31 2.90 18.37
N LEU A 185 9.37 2.24 18.82
CA LEU A 185 9.77 2.14 20.23
C LEU A 185 10.85 3.15 20.62
N VAL A 186 11.36 3.90 19.65
CA VAL A 186 12.47 4.85 19.81
C VAL A 186 12.12 6.20 19.18
N ARG A 187 12.91 7.23 19.50
CA ARG A 187 12.81 8.51 18.80
C ARG A 187 13.30 8.34 17.35
N LYS A 188 12.55 8.93 16.40
CA LYS A 188 12.95 9.04 14.99
C LYS A 188 14.30 9.75 14.89
N HIS A 189 15.15 9.28 13.97
CA HIS A 189 16.41 9.94 13.67
C HIS A 189 16.16 11.40 13.20
N PRO A 190 17.04 12.37 13.53
CA PRO A 190 16.87 13.77 13.12
C PRO A 190 16.65 13.96 11.62
N ALA A 191 17.35 13.16 10.79
CA ALA A 191 17.20 13.20 9.33
C ALA A 191 15.76 12.94 8.85
N VAL A 192 14.99 12.08 9.53
CA VAL A 192 13.56 11.84 9.20
C VAL A 192 12.76 13.14 9.32
N LYS A 193 13.01 13.93 10.38
CA LYS A 193 12.31 15.21 10.59
C LYS A 193 12.77 16.26 9.60
N GLN A 194 14.08 16.38 9.39
CA GLN A 194 14.67 17.39 8.50
C GLN A 194 14.25 17.17 7.04
N LYS A 195 14.41 15.95 6.53
CA LYS A 195 14.04 15.60 5.16
C LYS A 195 12.53 15.49 4.97
N GLY A 196 11.81 14.97 5.95
CA GLY A 196 10.35 14.92 5.93
C GLY A 196 9.68 16.30 5.89
N ALA A 197 10.34 17.35 6.41
CA ALA A 197 9.85 18.73 6.34
C ALA A 197 9.97 19.35 4.93
N LEU A 198 10.80 18.77 4.05
CA LEU A 198 10.99 19.21 2.67
C LEU A 198 9.98 18.59 1.70
N LEU A 199 9.19 17.61 2.15
CA LEU A 199 8.16 16.98 1.34
C LEU A 199 6.95 17.91 1.22
N ASP A 200 6.38 18.04 0.02
CA ASP A 200 5.10 18.69 -0.14
C ASP A 200 4.00 17.79 0.43
N LEU A 201 3.19 18.39 1.32
CA LEU A 201 2.00 17.79 1.94
C LEU A 201 0.80 18.76 1.85
N SER A 202 0.92 19.82 1.04
CA SER A 202 -0.12 20.83 0.81
C SER A 202 -1.42 20.17 0.33
N ASP A 203 -1.25 19.13 -0.45
CA ASP A 203 -2.26 18.28 -1.06
C ASP A 203 -3.15 17.58 0.01
N LEU A 204 -2.56 17.12 1.10
CA LEU A 204 -3.26 16.53 2.26
C LEU A 204 -3.80 17.59 3.21
N LYS A 205 -3.08 18.72 3.39
CA LYS A 205 -3.55 19.86 4.20
C LYS A 205 -4.82 20.49 3.63
N ALA A 206 -4.94 20.52 2.30
CA ALA A 206 -6.11 21.02 1.60
C ALA A 206 -7.32 20.06 1.72
N GLU A 207 -7.09 18.78 2.04
CA GLU A 207 -8.16 17.79 2.16
C GLU A 207 -8.84 17.84 3.53
N LYS A 208 -9.99 18.52 3.59
CA LYS A 208 -10.78 18.74 4.82
C LYS A 208 -11.05 17.45 5.61
N LEU A 209 -11.31 16.33 4.93
CA LEU A 209 -11.61 15.05 5.58
C LEU A 209 -10.39 14.46 6.31
N VAL A 210 -9.21 14.55 5.70
CA VAL A 210 -7.93 14.12 6.31
C VAL A 210 -7.63 14.99 7.53
N MET A 211 -7.79 16.32 7.40
CA MET A 211 -7.56 17.24 8.51
C MET A 211 -8.59 17.08 9.63
N PHE A 212 -9.84 16.72 9.30
CA PHE A 212 -10.86 16.35 10.28
C PHE A 212 -10.46 15.11 11.07
N GLN A 213 -10.04 14.03 10.39
CA GLN A 213 -9.55 12.82 11.06
C GLN A 213 -8.40 13.16 12.01
N ARG A 214 -7.40 13.91 11.56
CA ARG A 214 -6.26 14.34 12.37
C ARG A 214 -6.69 15.11 13.62
N ARG A 215 -7.63 16.04 13.51
CA ARG A 215 -8.13 16.84 14.64
C ARG A 215 -8.84 15.99 15.70
N TYR A 216 -9.60 14.98 15.29
CA TYR A 216 -10.40 14.13 16.17
C TYR A 216 -9.84 12.72 16.35
N TYR A 217 -8.56 12.51 16.00
CA TYR A 217 -7.99 11.17 15.89
C TYR A 217 -8.08 10.38 17.19
N LYS A 218 -7.70 10.99 18.33
CA LYS A 218 -7.66 10.32 19.64
C LYS A 218 -9.02 9.72 20.07
N PRO A 219 -10.12 10.49 20.16
CA PRO A 219 -11.42 9.90 20.49
C PRO A 219 -11.90 8.92 19.42
N ALA A 220 -11.61 9.18 18.15
CA ALA A 220 -12.05 8.32 17.06
C ALA A 220 -11.36 6.94 17.08
N VAL A 221 -10.06 6.84 17.37
CA VAL A 221 -9.38 5.54 17.48
C VAL A 221 -9.81 4.76 18.71
N LEU A 222 -10.09 5.43 19.83
CA LEU A 222 -10.65 4.76 21.02
C LEU A 222 -11.99 4.10 20.67
N LEU A 223 -12.86 4.83 19.96
CA LEU A 223 -14.14 4.29 19.52
C LEU A 223 -13.97 3.16 18.51
N MET A 224 -13.27 3.43 17.41
CA MET A 224 -13.27 2.56 16.22
C MET A 224 -12.34 1.36 16.36
N CYS A 225 -11.21 1.48 17.05
CA CYS A 225 -10.24 0.39 17.19
C CYS A 225 -10.50 -0.47 18.43
N PHE A 226 -11.05 0.09 19.52
CA PHE A 226 -11.18 -0.59 20.81
C PHE A 226 -12.62 -0.77 21.30
N ILE A 227 -13.40 0.30 21.41
CA ILE A 227 -14.74 0.24 22.03
C ILE A 227 -15.71 -0.54 21.13
N LEU A 228 -15.95 -0.07 19.91
CA LEU A 228 -16.90 -0.68 18.98
C LEU A 228 -16.62 -2.16 18.69
N PRO A 229 -15.39 -2.60 18.37
CA PRO A 229 -15.12 -4.00 18.08
C PRO A 229 -15.23 -4.91 19.30
N THR A 230 -15.17 -4.36 20.52
CA THR A 230 -15.41 -5.09 21.77
C THR A 230 -16.89 -5.16 22.13
N LEU A 231 -17.62 -4.05 22.01
CA LEU A 231 -19.02 -3.98 22.45
C LEU A 231 -19.95 -4.70 21.47
N VAL A 232 -19.67 -4.67 20.17
CA VAL A 232 -20.54 -5.31 19.18
C VAL A 232 -20.71 -6.82 19.44
N PRO A 233 -19.63 -7.62 19.59
CA PRO A 233 -19.80 -9.04 19.90
C PRO A 233 -20.48 -9.31 21.23
N TRP A 234 -20.17 -8.49 22.24
CA TRP A 234 -20.73 -8.63 23.58
C TRP A 234 -22.25 -8.43 23.61
N TYR A 235 -22.75 -7.37 22.95
CA TYR A 235 -24.18 -7.04 22.98
C TYR A 235 -25.03 -7.77 21.93
N PHE A 236 -24.52 -7.97 20.70
CA PHE A 236 -25.36 -8.41 19.59
C PHE A 236 -25.48 -9.92 19.45
N TRP A 237 -24.52 -10.70 19.96
CA TRP A 237 -24.60 -12.15 19.94
C TRP A 237 -24.13 -12.81 21.25
N GLY A 238 -24.07 -12.02 22.32
CA GLY A 238 -23.82 -12.51 23.68
C GLY A 238 -22.47 -13.18 23.83
N GLU A 239 -21.45 -12.72 23.11
CA GLU A 239 -20.06 -13.13 23.38
C GLU A 239 -19.63 -12.65 24.76
N THR A 240 -18.72 -13.33 25.45
CA THR A 240 -18.24 -12.77 26.73
C THR A 240 -17.40 -11.50 26.48
N PHE A 241 -17.43 -10.55 27.41
CA PHE A 241 -16.63 -9.33 27.31
C PHE A 241 -15.14 -9.66 27.10
N GLN A 242 -14.64 -10.68 27.78
CA GLN A 242 -13.26 -11.16 27.66
C GLN A 242 -12.92 -11.65 26.25
N HIS A 243 -13.72 -12.52 25.64
CA HIS A 243 -13.47 -12.97 24.25
C HIS A 243 -13.55 -11.79 23.28
N SER A 244 -14.53 -10.90 23.48
CA SER A 244 -14.68 -9.71 22.65
C SER A 244 -13.46 -8.78 22.72
N LEU A 245 -12.93 -8.53 23.92
CA LEU A 245 -11.79 -7.65 24.13
C LEU A 245 -10.47 -8.28 23.63
N TYR A 246 -10.19 -9.53 24.00
CA TYR A 246 -8.89 -10.13 23.69
C TYR A 246 -8.82 -10.66 22.26
N VAL A 247 -9.93 -11.13 21.67
CA VAL A 247 -9.96 -11.71 20.33
C VAL A 247 -10.36 -10.67 19.28
N ALA A 248 -11.57 -10.12 19.37
CA ALA A 248 -12.09 -9.17 18.37
C ALA A 248 -11.40 -7.80 18.40
N THR A 249 -10.74 -7.46 19.51
CA THR A 249 -10.01 -6.20 19.66
C THR A 249 -8.49 -6.39 19.69
N PHE A 250 -7.90 -6.95 20.75
CA PHE A 250 -6.43 -6.99 20.89
C PHE A 250 -5.74 -7.90 19.88
N LEU A 251 -6.16 -9.17 19.74
CA LEU A 251 -5.59 -10.08 18.75
C LEU A 251 -5.78 -9.54 17.33
N ARG A 252 -7.00 -9.16 16.97
CA ARG A 252 -7.29 -8.58 15.64
C ARG A 252 -6.42 -7.36 15.35
N TYR A 253 -6.27 -6.44 16.29
CA TYR A 253 -5.41 -5.25 16.11
C TYR A 253 -3.93 -5.63 15.97
N ALA A 254 -3.42 -6.52 16.83
CA ALA A 254 -2.04 -6.99 16.74
C ALA A 254 -1.75 -7.68 15.39
N VAL A 255 -2.68 -8.47 14.86
CA VAL A 255 -2.53 -9.12 13.55
C VAL A 255 -2.49 -8.08 12.42
N VAL A 256 -3.36 -7.06 12.43
CA VAL A 256 -3.32 -5.95 11.45
C VAL A 256 -1.97 -5.23 11.47
N LEU A 257 -1.45 -4.94 12.66
CA LEU A 257 -0.15 -4.29 12.83
C LEU A 257 0.98 -5.13 12.25
N ASN A 258 1.11 -6.39 12.70
CA ASN A 258 2.21 -7.25 12.28
C ASN A 258 2.13 -7.56 10.77
N ALA A 259 0.93 -7.75 10.21
CA ALA A 259 0.75 -7.91 8.76
C ALA A 259 1.25 -6.68 7.98
N THR A 260 0.99 -5.47 8.49
CA THR A 260 1.49 -4.24 7.86
C THR A 260 3.00 -4.11 8.03
N TRP A 261 3.53 -4.39 9.21
CA TRP A 261 4.96 -4.28 9.51
C TRP A 261 5.83 -5.31 8.78
N LEU A 262 5.26 -6.43 8.35
CA LEU A 262 5.94 -7.37 7.46
C LEU A 262 6.27 -6.74 6.10
N VAL A 263 5.52 -5.73 5.64
CA VAL A 263 5.86 -4.99 4.41
C VAL A 263 7.18 -4.23 4.62
N ASN A 264 7.32 -3.53 5.74
CA ASN A 264 8.54 -2.76 6.04
C ASN A 264 9.76 -3.65 6.32
N SER A 265 9.56 -4.83 6.92
CA SER A 265 10.64 -5.73 7.30
C SER A 265 10.87 -6.85 6.28
N ALA A 266 9.96 -7.81 6.19
CA ALA A 266 10.12 -8.98 5.34
C ALA A 266 10.19 -8.60 3.85
N ALA A 267 9.36 -7.65 3.39
CA ALA A 267 9.38 -7.21 2.00
C ALA A 267 10.56 -6.27 1.65
N HIS A 268 11.47 -5.99 2.57
CA HIS A 268 12.79 -5.38 2.27
C HIS A 268 13.96 -6.38 2.37
N MET A 269 13.70 -7.63 2.76
CA MET A 269 14.76 -8.60 3.07
C MET A 269 14.61 -9.93 2.33
N TYR A 270 13.40 -10.44 2.22
CA TYR A 270 13.12 -11.79 1.74
C TYR A 270 12.21 -11.77 0.51
N GLY A 271 12.70 -12.31 -0.61
CA GLY A 271 11.98 -12.40 -1.88
C GLY A 271 12.84 -12.00 -3.07
N TYR A 272 12.21 -11.94 -4.24
CA TYR A 272 12.84 -11.65 -5.52
C TYR A 272 12.81 -10.15 -5.87
N ARG A 273 13.62 -9.73 -6.86
CA ARG A 273 13.65 -8.36 -7.40
C ARG A 273 13.58 -8.33 -8.93
N PRO A 274 12.45 -8.78 -9.51
CA PRO A 274 12.33 -8.88 -10.95
C PRO A 274 12.39 -7.53 -11.67
N TYR A 275 12.06 -6.42 -11.00
CA TYR A 275 11.99 -5.08 -11.62
C TYR A 275 13.25 -4.25 -11.35
N ASP A 276 13.73 -4.20 -10.11
CA ASP A 276 14.95 -3.47 -9.78
C ASP A 276 15.77 -4.16 -8.68
N LYS A 277 16.92 -4.70 -9.06
CA LYS A 277 17.87 -5.36 -8.15
C LYS A 277 18.71 -4.41 -7.30
N ASN A 278 18.68 -3.11 -7.58
CA ASN A 278 19.52 -2.10 -6.92
C ASN A 278 18.86 -1.53 -5.65
N ILE A 279 17.56 -1.78 -5.46
CA ILE A 279 16.82 -1.45 -4.23
C ILE A 279 16.65 -2.69 -3.34
N ASN A 280 16.29 -2.47 -2.06
CA ASN A 280 16.11 -3.58 -1.11
C ASN A 280 14.70 -4.16 -1.11
N SER A 281 13.68 -3.43 -1.55
CA SER A 281 12.31 -3.94 -1.65
C SER A 281 12.23 -5.22 -2.51
N ARG A 282 11.37 -6.16 -2.10
CA ARG A 282 11.27 -7.54 -2.59
C ARG A 282 9.82 -7.91 -2.90
N GLU A 283 9.63 -8.79 -3.89
CA GLU A 283 8.36 -9.49 -4.09
C GLU A 283 8.22 -10.63 -3.08
N ASN A 284 7.17 -10.60 -2.25
CA ASN A 284 6.92 -11.61 -1.23
C ASN A 284 5.42 -11.99 -1.17
N VAL A 285 5.11 -13.19 -1.66
CA VAL A 285 3.73 -13.71 -1.75
C VAL A 285 3.05 -13.85 -0.39
N LEU A 286 3.78 -14.29 0.64
CA LEU A 286 3.21 -14.44 1.99
C LEU A 286 2.84 -13.08 2.58
N VAL A 287 3.65 -12.05 2.32
CA VAL A 287 3.33 -10.68 2.69
C VAL A 287 2.10 -10.18 1.93
N SER A 288 1.96 -10.50 0.63
CA SER A 288 0.75 -10.11 -0.14
C SER A 288 -0.52 -10.75 0.41
N LEU A 289 -0.47 -12.01 0.87
CA LEU A 289 -1.63 -12.67 1.50
C LEU A 289 -2.04 -12.00 2.81
N GLY A 290 -1.08 -11.66 3.67
CA GLY A 290 -1.34 -10.97 4.93
C GLY A 290 -1.77 -9.52 4.72
N ALA A 291 -0.95 -8.74 4.02
CA ALA A 291 -1.15 -7.32 3.75
C ALA A 291 -2.08 -7.05 2.55
N VAL A 292 -2.98 -7.98 2.21
CA VAL A 292 -4.07 -7.82 1.23
C VAL A 292 -3.66 -7.29 -0.16
N GLY A 293 -2.41 -7.51 -0.57
CA GLY A 293 -1.87 -7.09 -1.87
C GLY A 293 -0.57 -6.27 -1.83
N GLU A 294 -0.09 -5.85 -0.66
CA GLU A 294 1.07 -4.95 -0.56
C GLU A 294 2.44 -5.66 -0.51
N GLY A 295 2.51 -6.99 -0.73
CA GLY A 295 3.75 -7.75 -0.72
C GLY A 295 4.56 -7.72 -2.02
N PHE A 296 4.00 -7.16 -3.10
CA PHE A 296 4.71 -6.92 -4.37
C PHE A 296 5.56 -5.64 -4.30
N HIS A 297 6.48 -5.63 -3.32
CA HIS A 297 7.13 -4.42 -2.86
C HIS A 297 8.25 -3.94 -3.79
N ASN A 298 8.90 -4.85 -4.54
CA ASN A 298 9.88 -4.48 -5.55
C ASN A 298 9.22 -3.74 -6.71
N TYR A 299 8.05 -4.21 -7.16
CA TYR A 299 7.24 -3.49 -8.14
C TYR A 299 6.84 -2.12 -7.59
N HIS A 300 6.30 -2.10 -6.38
CA HIS A 300 5.78 -0.90 -5.75
C HIS A 300 6.82 0.22 -5.63
N HIS A 301 8.04 -0.07 -5.16
CA HIS A 301 9.11 0.94 -5.10
C HIS A 301 9.64 1.33 -6.47
N SER A 302 9.56 0.44 -7.46
CA SER A 302 9.95 0.76 -8.83
C SER A 302 8.96 1.70 -9.51
N PHE A 303 7.68 1.59 -9.16
CA PHE A 303 6.55 2.32 -9.76
C PHE A 303 5.54 2.78 -8.69
N PRO A 304 5.90 3.74 -7.83
CA PRO A 304 5.08 4.13 -6.67
C PRO A 304 3.74 4.77 -7.06
N TYR A 305 3.62 5.25 -8.29
CA TYR A 305 2.41 5.85 -8.87
C TYR A 305 1.39 4.84 -9.42
N ASP A 306 1.69 3.54 -9.45
CA ASP A 306 0.76 2.52 -9.95
C ASP A 306 -0.31 2.16 -8.89
N TYR A 307 -1.58 2.29 -9.23
CA TYR A 307 -2.70 2.06 -8.30
C TYR A 307 -2.84 0.62 -7.84
N SER A 308 -2.29 -0.32 -8.59
CA SER A 308 -2.33 -1.73 -8.22
C SER A 308 -1.23 -2.08 -7.22
N ALA A 309 -0.16 -1.27 -7.12
CA ALA A 309 1.07 -1.62 -6.40
C ALA A 309 1.67 -2.98 -6.83
N SER A 310 1.30 -3.47 -8.01
CA SER A 310 1.72 -4.76 -8.57
C SER A 310 1.60 -4.74 -10.10
N GLU A 311 2.35 -5.60 -10.79
CA GLU A 311 2.22 -5.76 -12.24
C GLU A 311 0.81 -6.24 -12.62
N TYR A 312 0.39 -7.36 -12.05
CA TYR A 312 -0.92 -7.95 -12.27
C TYR A 312 -1.95 -7.41 -11.28
N ARG A 313 -3.14 -7.06 -11.77
CA ARG A 313 -4.17 -6.38 -10.99
C ARG A 313 -4.70 -7.21 -9.82
N TRP A 314 -5.30 -8.37 -10.08
CA TRP A 314 -6.01 -9.15 -9.05
C TRP A 314 -5.23 -10.37 -8.55
N HIS A 315 -4.01 -10.57 -9.02
CA HIS A 315 -3.17 -11.67 -8.56
C HIS A 315 -2.71 -11.41 -7.12
N ILE A 316 -3.31 -12.12 -6.16
CA ILE A 316 -3.03 -12.00 -4.71
C ILE A 316 -3.11 -10.55 -4.24
N ASN A 317 -4.09 -9.79 -4.76
CA ASN A 317 -4.23 -8.37 -4.50
C ASN A 317 -5.71 -7.99 -4.36
N PHE A 318 -6.20 -8.16 -3.13
CA PHE A 318 -7.58 -7.86 -2.78
C PHE A 318 -7.84 -6.34 -2.78
N THR A 319 -6.85 -5.53 -2.41
CA THR A 319 -6.95 -4.07 -2.47
C THR A 319 -7.28 -3.57 -3.87
N THR A 320 -6.58 -4.06 -4.90
CA THR A 320 -6.86 -3.66 -6.30
C THR A 320 -8.24 -4.11 -6.75
N PHE A 321 -8.66 -5.33 -6.39
CA PHE A 321 -10.02 -5.80 -6.66
C PHE A 321 -11.07 -4.87 -6.03
N PHE A 322 -10.89 -4.50 -4.77
CA PHE A 322 -11.77 -3.54 -4.09
C PHE A 322 -11.83 -2.19 -4.81
N ILE A 323 -10.68 -1.59 -5.17
CA ILE A 323 -10.62 -0.30 -5.88
C ILE A 323 -11.35 -0.41 -7.23
N ASP A 324 -11.20 -1.52 -7.94
CA ASP A 324 -11.87 -1.76 -9.22
C ASP A 324 -13.38 -1.90 -9.09
N CYS A 325 -13.87 -2.61 -8.07
CA CYS A 325 -15.30 -2.64 -7.73
C CYS A 325 -15.83 -1.23 -7.44
N MET A 326 -15.08 -0.43 -6.66
CA MET A 326 -15.46 0.95 -6.40
C MET A 326 -15.44 1.82 -7.66
N ALA A 327 -14.57 1.52 -8.64
CA ALA A 327 -14.56 2.21 -9.92
C ALA A 327 -15.78 1.86 -10.78
N VAL A 328 -16.21 0.60 -10.78
CA VAL A 328 -17.46 0.16 -11.45
C VAL A 328 -18.67 0.87 -10.85
N LEU A 329 -18.71 1.05 -9.53
CA LEU A 329 -19.75 1.83 -8.84
C LEU A 329 -19.64 3.35 -9.06
N GLY A 330 -18.66 3.81 -9.84
CA GLY A 330 -18.42 5.23 -10.05
C GLY A 330 -17.93 5.97 -8.81
N LEU A 331 -17.37 5.29 -7.81
CA LEU A 331 -16.80 5.88 -6.60
C LEU A 331 -15.29 6.13 -6.69
N ALA A 332 -14.59 5.39 -7.54
CA ALA A 332 -13.18 5.58 -7.87
C ALA A 332 -12.98 5.85 -9.37
N TYR A 333 -11.95 6.61 -9.75
CA TYR A 333 -11.60 6.91 -11.15
C TYR A 333 -10.13 7.33 -11.24
N ASP A 334 -9.65 7.62 -12.46
CA ASP A 334 -8.26 8.06 -12.71
C ASP A 334 -7.21 7.08 -12.11
N ARG A 335 -7.48 5.78 -12.26
CA ARG A 335 -6.61 4.69 -11.79
C ARG A 335 -5.40 4.61 -12.71
N LYS A 336 -4.23 4.91 -12.17
CA LYS A 336 -2.97 4.98 -12.93
C LYS A 336 -2.30 3.61 -12.95
N LYS A 337 -2.10 3.02 -14.13
CA LYS A 337 -1.44 1.73 -14.31
C LYS A 337 -0.27 1.89 -15.28
N ILE A 338 0.87 1.32 -14.95
CA ILE A 338 2.04 1.38 -15.83
C ILE A 338 1.84 0.49 -17.06
N SER A 339 2.29 1.00 -18.20
CA SER A 339 2.23 0.28 -19.47
C SER A 339 3.14 -0.94 -19.44
N LYS A 340 2.71 -2.03 -20.08
CA LYS A 340 3.53 -3.24 -20.20
C LYS A 340 4.91 -2.96 -20.80
N ALA A 341 5.00 -2.03 -21.74
CA ALA A 341 6.25 -1.62 -22.37
C ALA A 341 7.23 -1.01 -21.34
N ALA A 342 6.76 -0.12 -20.47
CA ALA A 342 7.59 0.48 -19.43
C ALA A 342 8.04 -0.56 -18.37
N ILE A 343 7.15 -1.50 -17.99
CA ILE A 343 7.49 -2.60 -17.07
C ILE A 343 8.60 -3.47 -17.67
N LEU A 344 8.43 -3.95 -18.91
CA LEU A 344 9.41 -4.79 -19.59
C LEU A 344 10.75 -4.07 -19.81
N ALA A 345 10.71 -2.77 -20.12
CA ALA A 345 11.91 -1.95 -20.23
C ALA A 345 12.66 -1.86 -18.89
N ARG A 346 11.96 -1.67 -17.77
CA ARG A 346 12.56 -1.66 -16.42
C ARG A 346 13.17 -3.01 -16.06
N ILE A 347 12.44 -4.11 -16.28
CA ILE A 347 12.94 -5.48 -16.06
C ILE A 347 14.24 -5.72 -16.85
N LYS A 348 14.27 -5.34 -18.13
CA LYS A 348 15.48 -5.46 -18.96
C LYS A 348 16.65 -4.61 -18.46
N ARG A 349 16.36 -3.41 -17.91
CA ARG A 349 17.38 -2.45 -17.44
C ARG A 349 17.96 -2.84 -16.07
N THR A 350 17.11 -3.22 -15.12
CA THR A 350 17.49 -3.35 -13.69
C THR A 350 17.02 -4.64 -13.03
N GLY A 351 16.30 -5.53 -13.71
CA GLY A 351 15.80 -6.77 -13.13
C GLY A 351 16.90 -7.75 -12.71
N ASP A 352 16.61 -8.60 -11.72
CA ASP A 352 17.51 -9.65 -11.24
C ASP A 352 17.45 -10.97 -12.05
N GLY A 353 16.55 -11.05 -13.04
CA GLY A 353 16.36 -12.22 -13.90
C GLY A 353 15.31 -13.22 -13.42
N SER A 354 14.73 -13.04 -12.23
CA SER A 354 13.69 -13.92 -11.66
C SER A 354 12.34 -13.85 -12.38
N TYR A 355 12.10 -12.81 -13.19
CA TYR A 355 10.85 -12.64 -13.95
C TYR A 355 10.54 -13.81 -14.90
N LYS A 356 11.55 -14.54 -15.39
CA LYS A 356 11.35 -15.68 -16.30
C LYS A 356 10.79 -16.93 -15.63
N SER A 357 10.79 -16.96 -14.30
CA SER A 357 10.47 -18.13 -13.48
C SER A 357 9.10 -18.02 -12.79
N GLY A 358 8.34 -16.95 -13.05
CA GLY A 358 7.11 -16.59 -12.34
C GLY A 358 5.89 -16.49 -13.24
#